data_AF-A0AAQ4ECV8-F1
#
_entry.id   AF-A0AAQ4ECV8-F1
#
_cell.length_a   1.000
_cell.length_b   1.000
_cell.length_c   1.000
_cell.angle_alpha   90.00
_cell.angle_beta   90.00
_cell.angle_gamma   90.00
#
_symmetry.space_group_name_H-M   'P 1'
#
loop_
_entity.id
_entity.type
_entity.pdbx_description
1 polymer ?
#
loop_
_entity_poly.entity_id
_entity_poly.type
_entity_poly.pdbx_seq_one_letter_code
_entity_poly.pdbx_strand_id
1 'polypeptide(L)'
;MMYAVFFLGIYYNVILGYSLTYLYYSFWKILPWTECNPDWTNEYCFVQGSEFVAFFTAVVPILILGVLLTRGVTLQGANWGLAYYLLPDWKKILDYAVWQKAAEQVFFSLGVAQGMTITMGSYNDFSNNLYKDVYIIVFADLLVSFVGGIVVFSVLGNMAYNLRLAVPDVVNS
;
A
#
# COMPACT_ATOMS: atom_id res chain seq x y z
N MET A 1 3.86 26.97 5.34
CA MET A 1 3.02 26.52 6.49
C MET A 1 1.71 27.29 6.60
N MET A 2 1.69 28.63 6.65
CA MET A 2 0.44 29.40 6.72
C MET A 2 -0.48 29.24 5.48
N TYR A 3 0.10 29.14 4.28
CA TYR A 3 -0.65 28.82 3.06
C TYR A 3 -1.19 27.38 3.05
N ALA A 4 -0.45 26.42 3.59
CA ALA A 4 -0.95 25.05 3.77
C ALA A 4 -2.12 25.04 4.75
N VAL A 5 -2.07 25.80 5.85
CA VAL A 5 -3.16 25.93 6.82
C VAL A 5 -4.39 26.64 6.23
N PHE A 6 -4.21 27.59 5.30
CA PHE A 6 -5.32 28.23 4.58
C PHE A 6 -6.03 27.27 3.61
N PHE A 7 -5.28 26.52 2.80
CA PHE A 7 -5.85 25.50 1.90
C PHE A 7 -6.43 24.31 2.67
N LEU A 8 -5.79 23.91 3.77
CA LEU A 8 -6.35 22.96 4.72
C LEU A 8 -7.61 23.54 5.35
N GLY A 9 -7.68 24.82 5.69
CA GLY A 9 -8.85 25.47 6.29
C GLY A 9 -10.10 25.39 5.41
N ILE A 10 -9.98 25.60 4.09
CA ILE A 10 -11.11 25.45 3.16
C ILE A 10 -11.58 23.99 3.13
N TYR A 11 -10.64 23.05 3.04
CA TYR A 11 -10.93 21.61 3.10
C TYR A 11 -11.54 21.19 4.45
N TYR A 12 -11.01 21.67 5.57
CA TYR A 12 -11.47 21.36 6.93
C TYR A 12 -12.85 21.93 7.24
N ASN A 13 -13.20 23.11 6.72
CA ASN A 13 -14.57 23.64 6.87
C ASN A 13 -15.59 22.80 6.06
N VAL A 14 -15.19 22.31 4.88
CA VAL A 14 -16.00 21.38 4.10
C VAL A 14 -16.13 20.02 4.82
N ILE A 15 -15.04 19.48 5.38
CA ILE A 15 -15.08 18.27 6.22
C ILE A 15 -15.97 18.51 7.44
N LEU A 16 -15.85 19.64 8.15
CA LEU A 16 -16.70 19.95 9.29
C LEU A 16 -18.18 19.99 8.89
N GLY A 17 -18.49 20.54 7.71
CA GLY A 17 -19.83 20.49 7.12
C GLY A 17 -20.32 19.05 6.92
N TYR A 18 -19.51 18.20 6.26
CA TYR A 18 -19.83 16.78 6.10
C TYR A 18 -19.98 16.08 7.47
N SER A 19 -19.07 16.29 8.40
CA SER A 19 -19.11 15.73 9.75
C SER A 19 -20.38 16.10 10.50
N LEU A 20 -20.84 17.35 10.40
CA LEU A 20 -22.11 17.79 11.00
C LEU A 20 -23.32 17.12 10.32
N THR A 21 -23.29 16.95 9.01
CA THR A 21 -24.33 16.22 8.26
C THR A 21 -24.38 14.74 8.63
N TYR A 22 -23.22 14.06 8.68
CA TYR A 22 -23.14 12.65 9.11
C TYR A 22 -23.53 12.48 10.59
N LEU A 23 -23.14 13.43 11.46
CA LEU A 23 -23.55 13.44 12.86
C LEU A 23 -25.07 13.56 12.99
N TYR A 24 -25.69 14.45 12.21
CA TYR A 24 -27.15 14.60 12.17
C TYR A 24 -27.85 13.30 11.74
N TYR A 25 -27.38 12.65 10.67
CA TYR A 25 -27.94 11.38 10.20
C TYR A 25 -27.64 10.18 11.11
N SER A 26 -26.60 10.25 11.95
CA SER A 26 -26.28 9.19 12.92
C SER A 26 -27.33 9.02 14.02
N PHE A 27 -28.21 10.01 14.22
CA PHE A 27 -29.33 9.89 15.17
C PHE A 27 -30.59 9.23 14.57
N TRP A 28 -30.55 8.81 13.30
CA TRP A 28 -31.67 8.15 12.64
C TRP A 28 -31.68 6.64 12.92
N LYS A 29 -32.86 6.02 12.92
CA LYS A 29 -33.05 4.59 13.24
C LYS A 29 -32.41 3.65 12.20
N ILE A 30 -32.38 4.08 10.95
CA ILE A 30 -31.77 3.37 9.81
C ILE A 30 -30.84 4.39 9.15
N LEU A 31 -29.59 4.00 8.94
CA LEU A 31 -28.57 4.89 8.41
C LEU A 31 -28.72 4.94 6.88
N PRO A 32 -28.80 6.13 6.26
CA PRO A 32 -29.04 6.24 4.82
C PRO A 32 -28.00 5.49 3.96
N TRP A 33 -26.76 5.41 4.42
CA TRP A 33 -25.65 4.74 3.70
C TRP A 33 -25.55 3.23 3.94
N THR A 34 -26.45 2.62 4.72
CA THR A 34 -26.48 1.16 4.90
C THR A 34 -27.38 0.45 3.88
N GLU A 35 -28.13 1.21 3.08
CA GLU A 35 -29.10 0.66 2.14
C GLU A 35 -28.92 1.27 0.74
N CYS A 36 -29.15 0.46 -0.28
CA CYS A 36 -29.24 0.94 -1.66
C CYS A 36 -30.62 1.55 -1.91
N ASN A 37 -30.77 2.85 -1.66
CA ASN A 37 -32.01 3.56 -1.95
C ASN A 37 -32.03 4.06 -3.42
N PRO A 38 -33.08 3.76 -4.20
CA PRO A 38 -33.20 4.17 -5.61
C PRO A 38 -33.32 5.70 -5.83
N ASP A 39 -33.63 6.50 -4.81
CA ASP A 39 -33.78 7.96 -4.93
C ASP A 39 -32.46 8.69 -5.25
N TRP A 40 -31.34 8.12 -4.81
CA TRP A 40 -30.00 8.72 -4.96
C TRP A 40 -28.94 7.71 -5.42
N THR A 41 -29.32 6.46 -5.70
CA THR A 41 -28.41 5.42 -6.18
C THR A 41 -28.86 4.77 -7.49
N ASN A 42 -27.88 4.23 -8.23
CA ASN A 42 -28.10 3.58 -9.53
C ASN A 42 -28.36 2.07 -9.41
N GLU A 43 -28.79 1.44 -10.50
CA GLU A 43 -29.04 -0.01 -10.60
C GLU A 43 -27.82 -0.88 -10.24
N TYR A 44 -26.61 -0.32 -10.33
CA TYR A 44 -25.36 -0.97 -9.90
C TYR A 44 -25.06 -0.84 -8.40
N CYS A 45 -26.01 -0.35 -7.59
CA CYS A 45 -25.83 -0.27 -6.15
C CYS A 45 -25.81 -1.68 -5.55
N PHE A 46 -24.72 -1.99 -4.86
CA PHE A 46 -24.54 -3.25 -4.17
C PHE A 46 -24.22 -2.95 -2.70
N VAL A 47 -25.06 -3.43 -1.78
CA VAL A 47 -24.73 -3.44 -0.34
C VAL A 47 -23.89 -4.69 -0.11
N GLN A 48 -22.60 -4.61 -0.39
CA GLN A 48 -21.66 -5.69 -0.08
C GLN A 48 -20.84 -5.30 1.13
N GLY A 49 -20.65 -6.25 2.03
CA GLY A 49 -19.67 -6.10 3.08
C GLY A 49 -18.33 -5.72 2.45
N SER A 50 -17.77 -4.60 2.90
CA SER A 50 -16.44 -4.09 2.53
C SER A 50 -15.36 -5.19 2.51
N GLU A 51 -15.56 -6.23 3.30
CA GLU A 51 -14.76 -7.45 3.41
C GLU A 51 -14.54 -8.20 2.08
N PHE A 52 -15.55 -8.32 1.20
CA PHE A 52 -15.37 -9.08 -0.06
C PHE A 52 -14.48 -8.32 -1.05
N VAL A 53 -14.70 -7.01 -1.18
CA VAL A 53 -13.87 -6.16 -2.07
C VAL A 53 -12.43 -6.15 -1.55
N ALA A 54 -12.24 -6.02 -0.23
CA ALA A 54 -10.92 -6.08 0.40
C ALA A 54 -10.24 -7.44 0.19
N PHE A 55 -10.97 -8.54 0.29
CA PHE A 55 -10.43 -9.88 0.03
C PHE A 55 -9.95 -10.00 -1.42
N PHE A 56 -10.76 -9.57 -2.39
CA PHE A 56 -10.37 -9.63 -3.80
C PHE A 56 -9.15 -8.75 -4.09
N THR A 57 -9.15 -7.49 -3.63
CA THR A 57 -8.06 -6.54 -3.89
C THR A 57 -6.78 -6.88 -3.14
N ALA A 58 -6.83 -7.61 -2.02
CA ALA A 58 -5.64 -8.08 -1.32
C ALA A 58 -5.10 -9.41 -1.89
N VAL A 59 -5.97 -10.37 -2.21
CA VAL A 59 -5.56 -11.73 -2.59
C VAL A 59 -5.07 -11.80 -4.03
N VAL A 60 -5.75 -11.13 -4.97
CA VAL A 60 -5.38 -11.20 -6.40
C VAL A 60 -3.95 -10.72 -6.65
N PRO A 61 -3.48 -9.58 -6.13
CA PRO A 61 -2.10 -9.15 -6.28
C PRO A 61 -1.09 -10.15 -5.73
N ILE A 62 -1.40 -10.79 -4.59
CA ILE A 62 -0.53 -11.81 -3.98
C ILE A 62 -0.41 -13.04 -4.88
N LEU A 63 -1.51 -13.48 -5.49
CA LEU A 63 -1.49 -14.60 -6.45
C LEU A 63 -0.68 -14.27 -7.70
N ILE A 64 -0.87 -13.06 -8.26
CA ILE A 64 -0.09 -12.59 -9.42
C ILE A 64 1.40 -12.53 -9.06
N LEU A 65 1.74 -11.98 -7.89
CA LEU A 65 3.11 -11.96 -7.36
C LEU A 65 3.70 -13.37 -7.29
N GLY A 66 2.94 -14.37 -6.82
CA GLY A 66 3.40 -15.76 -6.79
C GLY A 66 3.69 -16.35 -8.18
N VAL A 67 2.82 -16.10 -9.16
CA VAL A 67 3.04 -16.54 -10.55
C VAL A 67 4.25 -15.83 -11.16
N LEU A 68 4.37 -14.51 -10.96
CA LEU A 68 5.49 -13.73 -11.47
C LEU A 68 6.81 -14.11 -10.78
N LEU A 69 6.78 -14.48 -9.50
CA LEU A 69 7.96 -14.96 -8.78
C LEU A 69 8.48 -16.26 -9.38
N THR A 70 7.62 -17.27 -9.50
CA THR A 70 8.02 -18.56 -10.10
C THR A 70 8.50 -18.38 -11.53
N ARG A 71 7.83 -17.54 -12.33
CA ARG A 71 8.27 -17.26 -13.69
C ARG A 71 9.56 -16.46 -13.74
N GLY A 72 9.71 -15.45 -12.89
CA GLY A 72 10.86 -14.55 -12.86
C GLY A 72 12.15 -15.26 -12.52
N VAL A 73 12.16 -16.06 -11.44
CA VAL A 73 13.37 -16.78 -11.01
C VAL A 73 13.76 -17.93 -11.94
N THR A 74 12.85 -18.39 -12.81
CA THR A 74 13.14 -19.43 -13.81
C THR A 74 13.66 -18.85 -15.14
N LEU A 75 13.70 -17.52 -15.29
CA LEU A 75 14.26 -16.88 -16.48
C LEU A 75 15.79 -16.98 -16.51
N GLN A 76 16.35 -17.16 -17.70
CA GLN A 76 17.79 -17.09 -17.90
C GLN A 76 18.29 -15.68 -17.62
N GLY A 77 19.40 -15.55 -16.88
CA GLY A 77 19.95 -14.25 -16.50
C GLY A 77 19.33 -13.63 -15.25
N ALA A 78 18.29 -14.21 -14.66
CA ALA A 78 17.68 -13.74 -13.40
C ALA A 78 18.72 -13.61 -12.27
N ASN A 79 19.68 -14.54 -12.21
CA ASN A 79 20.74 -14.56 -11.21
C ASN A 79 21.55 -13.26 -11.14
N TRP A 80 21.80 -12.61 -12.28
CA TRP A 80 22.54 -11.34 -12.33
C TRP A 80 21.75 -10.20 -11.71
N GLY A 81 20.44 -10.16 -11.97
CA GLY A 81 19.55 -9.19 -11.35
C GLY A 81 19.37 -9.43 -9.85
N LEU A 82 19.22 -10.69 -9.43
CA LEU A 82 19.13 -11.03 -8.01
C LEU A 82 20.43 -10.76 -7.25
N ALA A 83 21.59 -10.99 -7.87
CA ALA A 83 22.88 -10.62 -7.30
C ALA A 83 22.97 -9.10 -7.10
N TYR A 84 22.53 -8.30 -8.08
CA TYR A 84 22.48 -6.84 -7.93
C TYR A 84 21.53 -6.38 -6.82
N TYR A 85 20.41 -7.08 -6.63
CA TYR A 85 19.44 -6.77 -5.57
C TYR A 85 19.92 -7.12 -4.16
N LEU A 86 20.52 -8.30 -3.98
CA LEU A 86 20.79 -8.88 -2.66
C LEU A 86 22.22 -8.69 -2.18
N LEU A 87 23.20 -8.43 -3.06
CA LEU A 87 24.58 -8.26 -2.64
C LEU A 87 24.75 -6.89 -1.96
N PRO A 88 25.17 -6.86 -0.68
CA PRO A 88 25.28 -5.61 0.07
C PRO A 88 26.53 -4.82 -0.32
N ASP A 89 26.36 -3.51 -0.48
CA ASP A 89 27.47 -2.53 -0.53
C ASP A 89 27.58 -1.81 0.82
N TRP A 90 28.47 -2.32 1.68
CA TRP A 90 28.66 -1.82 3.04
C TRP A 90 29.11 -0.35 3.11
N LYS A 91 29.68 0.19 2.03
CA LYS A 91 30.08 1.60 1.99
C LYS A 91 28.88 2.53 1.95
N LYS A 92 27.77 2.09 1.34
CA LYS A 92 26.53 2.89 1.23
C LYS A 92 25.82 3.10 2.55
N ILE A 93 26.05 2.25 3.55
CA ILE A 93 25.44 2.40 4.88
C ILE A 93 25.94 3.67 5.59
N LEU A 94 27.14 4.15 5.24
CA LEU A 94 27.71 5.38 5.80
C LEU A 94 27.12 6.66 5.18
N ASP A 95 26.36 6.53 4.09
CA ASP A 95 25.73 7.67 3.42
C ASP A 95 24.38 7.99 4.10
N TYR A 96 24.24 9.23 4.58
CA TYR A 96 23.00 9.69 5.21
C TYR A 96 21.81 9.66 4.24
N ALA A 97 22.04 9.83 2.94
CA ALA A 97 20.98 9.83 1.94
C ALA A 97 20.28 8.46 1.87
N VAL A 98 21.02 7.37 2.11
CA VAL A 98 20.47 6.01 2.14
C VAL A 98 19.51 5.84 3.32
N TRP A 99 19.85 6.41 4.48
CA TRP A 99 18.96 6.40 5.65
C TRP A 99 17.71 7.25 5.45
N GLN A 100 17.86 8.42 4.82
CA GLN A 100 16.70 9.25 4.48
C GLN A 100 15.75 8.49 3.54
N LYS A 101 16.27 7.83 2.50
CA LYS A 101 15.47 7.03 1.56
C LYS A 101 14.81 5.84 2.23
N ALA A 102 15.50 5.16 3.15
CA ALA A 102 14.93 4.06 3.92
C ALA A 102 13.80 4.54 4.84
N ALA A 103 13.98 5.68 5.54
CA ALA A 103 12.95 6.25 6.40
C ALA A 103 11.72 6.72 5.60
N GLU A 104 11.94 7.39 4.46
CA GLU A 104 10.88 7.76 3.52
C GLU A 104 10.12 6.51 3.06
N GLN A 105 10.83 5.46 2.64
CA GLN A 105 10.23 4.21 2.16
C GLN A 105 9.32 3.58 3.24
N VAL A 106 9.81 3.41 4.47
CA VAL A 106 9.02 2.81 5.55
C VAL A 106 7.82 3.68 5.92
N PHE A 107 8.01 4.99 6.01
CA PHE A 107 6.95 5.94 6.36
C PHE A 107 5.81 5.94 5.35
N PHE A 108 6.14 5.97 4.06
CA PHE A 108 5.14 5.97 2.98
C PHE A 108 4.55 4.58 2.72
N SER A 109 5.31 3.49 2.87
CA SER A 109 4.81 2.11 2.67
C SER A 109 3.74 1.74 3.70
N LEU A 110 4.02 2.01 4.98
CA LEU A 110 3.08 1.70 6.08
C LEU A 110 1.95 2.73 6.22
N GLY A 111 1.98 3.84 5.46
CA GLY A 111 0.95 4.88 5.52
C GLY A 111 0.82 5.54 6.90
N VAL A 112 1.93 5.68 7.63
CA VAL A 112 1.90 6.20 9.01
C VAL A 112 1.39 7.64 9.01
N ALA A 113 0.46 7.95 9.93
CA ALA A 113 -0.15 9.28 10.10
C ALA A 113 -0.96 9.81 8.90
N GLN A 114 -1.35 8.96 7.94
CA GLN A 114 -2.20 9.34 6.80
C GLN A 114 -3.72 9.27 7.10
N GLY A 115 -4.12 9.08 8.36
CA GLY A 115 -5.51 9.03 8.81
C GLY A 115 -6.24 7.71 8.51
N MET A 116 -5.94 7.04 7.40
CA MET A 116 -6.63 5.80 6.99
C MET A 116 -6.53 4.67 8.03
N THR A 117 -5.35 4.44 8.60
CA THR A 117 -5.13 3.43 9.65
C THR A 117 -5.81 3.77 10.96
N ILE A 118 -5.93 5.07 11.29
CA ILE A 118 -6.67 5.56 12.47
C ILE A 118 -8.17 5.32 12.28
N THR A 119 -8.69 5.64 11.09
CA THR A 119 -10.09 5.40 10.73
C THR A 119 -10.41 3.90 10.77
N MET A 120 -9.57 3.04 10.17
CA MET A 120 -9.75 1.58 10.26
C MET A 120 -9.70 1.08 11.70
N GLY A 121 -8.78 1.59 12.52
CA GLY A 121 -8.69 1.27 13.95
C GLY A 121 -9.92 1.70 14.75
N SER A 122 -10.62 2.76 14.35
CA SER A 122 -11.83 3.25 15.03
C SER A 122 -13.02 2.31 14.94
N TYR A 123 -13.01 1.39 13.96
CA TYR A 123 -14.03 0.34 13.81
C TYR A 123 -13.66 -0.97 14.52
N ASN A 124 -12.52 -1.02 15.22
CA ASN A 124 -12.07 -2.23 15.91
C ASN A 124 -12.72 -2.37 17.29
N ASP A 125 -12.90 -3.61 17.75
CA ASP A 125 -13.41 -3.85 19.11
C ASP A 125 -12.43 -3.32 20.17
N PHE A 126 -12.95 -2.71 21.24
CA PHE A 126 -12.12 -2.14 22.31
C PHE A 126 -11.26 -3.17 23.06
N SER A 127 -11.65 -4.46 23.02
CA SER A 127 -10.91 -5.57 23.63
C SER A 127 -9.93 -6.24 22.66
N ASN A 128 -9.86 -5.80 21.40
CA ASN A 128 -9.02 -6.43 20.40
C ASN A 128 -7.52 -6.19 20.68
N ASN A 129 -6.69 -7.19 20.40
CA ASN A 129 -5.24 -7.10 20.59
C ASN A 129 -4.59 -6.38 19.40
N LEU A 130 -4.57 -5.05 19.47
CA LEU A 130 -4.01 -4.20 18.43
C LEU A 130 -2.53 -4.50 18.13
N TYR A 131 -1.73 -4.89 19.13
CA TYR A 131 -0.30 -5.18 18.92
C TYR A 131 -0.10 -6.35 17.97
N LYS A 132 -0.92 -7.40 18.09
CA LYS A 132 -0.85 -8.56 17.21
C LYS A 132 -1.13 -8.16 15.76
N ASP A 133 -2.16 -7.35 15.54
CA ASP A 133 -2.55 -6.90 14.19
C ASP A 133 -1.48 -6.04 13.55
N VAL A 134 -0.89 -5.11 14.33
CA VAL A 134 0.21 -4.25 13.87
C VAL A 134 1.43 -5.09 13.45
N TYR A 135 1.83 -6.09 14.24
CA TYR A 135 2.95 -6.95 13.86
C TYR A 135 2.68 -7.74 12.57
N ILE A 136 1.45 -8.23 12.38
CA ILE A 136 1.06 -8.93 11.16
C ILE A 136 1.13 -7.99 9.94
N ILE A 137 0.59 -6.77 10.05
CA ILE A 137 0.57 -5.79 8.97
C ILE A 137 2.00 -5.41 8.57
N VAL A 138 2.86 -5.06 9.53
CA VAL A 138 4.25 -4.66 9.25
C VAL A 138 5.03 -5.81 8.62
N PHE A 139 4.87 -7.02 9.14
CA PHE A 139 5.57 -8.18 8.58
C PHE A 139 5.09 -8.52 7.16
N ALA A 140 3.77 -8.44 6.90
CA ALA A 140 3.21 -8.68 5.58
C ALA A 140 3.69 -7.63 4.56
N ASP A 141 3.71 -6.35 4.92
CA ASP A 141 4.22 -5.25 4.08
C ASP A 141 5.70 -5.48 3.69
N LEU A 142 6.53 -5.84 4.67
CA LEU A 142 7.93 -6.18 4.43
C LEU A 142 8.09 -7.39 3.51
N LEU A 143 7.32 -8.46 3.76
CA LEU A 143 7.40 -9.69 2.98
C LEU A 143 6.99 -9.46 1.54
N VAL A 144 5.86 -8.79 1.30
CA VAL A 144 5.37 -8.48 -0.04
C VAL A 144 6.36 -7.57 -0.78
N SER A 145 6.91 -6.56 -0.10
CA SER A 145 7.93 -5.67 -0.67
C SER A 145 9.21 -6.42 -1.05
N PHE A 146 9.67 -7.33 -0.20
CA PHE A 146 10.86 -8.15 -0.47
C PHE A 146 10.63 -9.11 -1.65
N VAL A 147 9.50 -9.82 -1.67
CA VAL A 147 9.13 -10.70 -2.79
C VAL A 147 8.97 -9.90 -4.08
N GLY A 148 8.35 -8.73 -4.03
CA GLY A 148 8.23 -7.82 -5.16
C GLY A 148 9.59 -7.40 -5.72
N GLY A 149 10.56 -7.12 -4.84
CA GLY A 149 11.96 -6.89 -5.22
C GLY A 149 12.57 -8.06 -5.99
N ILE A 150 12.41 -9.29 -5.49
CA ILE A 150 12.88 -10.50 -6.19
C ILE A 150 12.25 -10.62 -7.57
N VAL A 151 10.93 -10.41 -7.70
CA VAL A 151 10.22 -10.44 -8.98
C VAL A 151 10.81 -9.42 -9.95
N VAL A 152 10.87 -8.15 -9.57
CA VAL A 152 11.34 -7.06 -10.43
C VAL A 152 12.78 -7.31 -10.88
N PHE A 153 13.69 -7.59 -9.94
CA PHE A 153 15.09 -7.78 -10.27
C PHE A 153 15.37 -9.07 -11.04
N SER A 154 14.60 -10.14 -10.85
CA SER A 154 14.71 -11.34 -11.70
C SER A 154 14.37 -11.05 -13.17
N VAL A 155 13.35 -10.22 -13.42
CA VAL A 155 12.96 -9.80 -14.77
C VAL A 155 13.98 -8.82 -15.37
N LEU A 156 14.47 -7.84 -14.59
CA LEU A 156 15.53 -6.94 -15.05
C LEU A 156 16.84 -7.67 -15.37
N GLY A 157 17.18 -8.73 -14.62
CA GLY A 157 18.31 -9.60 -14.93
C GLY A 157 18.15 -10.33 -16.27
N ASN A 158 16.94 -10.83 -16.57
CA ASN A 158 16.65 -11.40 -17.88
C ASN A 158 16.73 -10.36 -19.01
N MET A 159 16.24 -9.16 -18.76
CA MET A 159 16.32 -8.05 -19.72
C MET A 159 17.78 -7.68 -20.02
N ALA A 160 18.60 -7.52 -18.98
CA ALA A 160 20.04 -7.26 -19.13
C ALA A 160 20.76 -8.37 -19.91
N TYR A 161 20.42 -9.63 -19.66
CA TYR A 161 20.95 -10.78 -20.39
C TYR A 161 20.60 -10.73 -21.89
N ASN A 162 19.35 -10.43 -22.22
CA ASN A 162 18.89 -10.36 -23.62
C ASN A 162 19.47 -9.15 -24.37
N LEU A 163 19.58 -8.00 -23.70
CA LEU A 163 20.13 -6.77 -24.28
C LEU A 163 21.67 -6.73 -24.28
N ARG A 164 22.33 -7.69 -23.62
CA ARG A 164 23.79 -7.71 -23.40
C ARG A 164 24.29 -6.41 -22.75
N LEU A 165 23.49 -5.86 -21.84
CA LEU A 165 23.81 -4.68 -21.04
C LEU A 165 24.11 -5.07 -19.61
N ALA A 166 24.81 -4.20 -18.87
CA ALA A 166 24.97 -4.41 -17.44
C ALA A 166 23.64 -4.14 -16.73
N VAL A 167 23.36 -4.88 -15.66
CA VAL A 167 22.13 -4.70 -14.86
C VAL A 167 21.92 -3.24 -14.41
N PRO A 168 22.95 -2.49 -13.93
CA PRO A 168 22.77 -1.08 -13.55
C PRO A 168 22.27 -0.20 -14.70
N ASP A 169 22.66 -0.48 -15.94
CA ASP A 169 22.26 0.34 -17.10
C ASP A 169 20.79 0.15 -17.43
N VAL A 170 20.26 -1.05 -17.19
CA VAL A 170 18.83 -1.38 -17.39
C VAL A 170 17.97 -0.90 -16.21
N VAL A 171 18.56 -0.80 -15.01
CA VAL A 171 17.87 -0.29 -13.82
C VAL A 171 17.75 1.24 -13.86
N ASN A 172 18.74 1.92 -14.44
CA ASN A 172 18.82 3.39 -14.50
C ASN A 172 18.31 3.99 -15.82
N SER A 173 17.87 3.16 -16.79
CA SER A 173 17.27 3.60 -18.06
C SER A 173 15.82 4.04 -17.88
#